data_AF-A0A9Y1BT02-F1
#
_entry.id   AF-A0A9Y1BT02-F1
#
_cell.length_a   1.000
_cell.length_b   1.000
_cell.length_c   1.000
_cell.angle_alpha   90.00
_cell.angle_beta   90.00
_cell.angle_gamma   90.00
#
_symmetry.space_group_name_H-M   'P 1'
#
loop_
_entity.id
_entity.type
_entity.pdbx_description
1 polymer ?
#
loop_
_entity_poly.entity_id
_entity_poly.type
_entity_poly.pdbx_seq_one_letter_code
_entity_poly.pdbx_strand_id
1 'polypeptide(L)'
;MSEKAEKYYAKIEEYLNRDFFKKTDRKISFLIGKYYSSLAYKEKKELKTTSLYTKLPVLTKRLDNEQIYKLADKCNSVVKRLISKNKSTSKTEARLWEKLNDLLSKDEWESSHYELSLAFMMGFTFYVESEEENESEE
;
A
#
# COMPACT_ATOMS: atom_id res chain seq x y z
N MET A 1 14.51 7.25 14.31
CA MET A 1 13.82 7.27 13.00
C MET A 1 13.97 8.66 12.40
N SER A 2 13.78 8.85 11.09
CA SER A 2 13.80 10.22 10.54
C SER A 2 12.49 10.93 10.83
N GLU A 3 12.55 12.21 11.19
CA GLU A 3 11.39 13.06 11.47
C GLU A 3 10.37 13.07 10.31
N LYS A 4 10.86 12.96 9.06
CA LYS A 4 10.01 12.89 7.86
C LYS A 4 9.14 11.63 7.82
N ALA A 5 9.69 10.47 8.18
CA ALA A 5 8.92 9.22 8.21
C ALA A 5 7.82 9.30 9.27
N GLU A 6 8.09 9.90 10.43
CA GLU A 6 7.09 10.10 11.48
C GLU A 6 5.95 11.02 11.04
N LYS A 7 6.26 12.16 10.40
CA LYS A 7 5.26 13.07 9.82
C LYS A 7 4.39 12.39 8.76
N TYR A 8 4.99 11.56 7.90
CA TYR A 8 4.26 10.79 6.89
C TYR A 8 3.25 9.83 7.53
N TYR A 9 3.66 9.09 8.56
CA TYR A 9 2.78 8.16 9.27
C TYR A 9 1.67 8.87 10.06
N ALA A 10 1.99 10.00 10.70
CA ALA A 10 1.00 10.80 11.41
C ALA A 10 -0.13 11.25 10.46
N LYS A 11 0.21 11.68 9.24
CA LYS A 11 -0.79 12.04 8.21
C LYS A 11 -1.64 10.85 7.78
N ILE A 12 -1.05 9.66 7.61
CA ILE A 12 -1.81 8.43 7.33
C ILE A 12 -2.77 8.12 8.48
N GLU A 13 -2.30 8.21 9.73
CA GLU A 13 -3.13 7.89 10.89
C GLU A 13 -4.27 8.89 11.08
N GLU A 14 -4.01 10.19 10.92
CA GLU A 14 -5.04 11.21 10.89
C GLU A 14 -6.12 10.91 9.83
N TYR A 15 -5.70 10.51 8.64
CA TYR A 15 -6.62 10.15 7.56
C TYR A 15 -7.44 8.90 7.89
N LEU A 16 -6.82 7.88 8.48
CA LEU A 16 -7.46 6.63 8.91
C LEU A 16 -8.35 6.79 10.16
N ASN A 17 -8.33 7.94 10.84
CA ASN A 17 -9.21 8.26 11.96
C ASN A 17 -10.58 8.82 11.52
N ARG A 18 -10.77 9.07 10.22
CA ARG A 18 -12.06 9.54 9.68
C ARG A 18 -13.13 8.45 9.79
N ASP A 19 -14.40 8.87 9.87
CA ASP A 19 -15.55 7.97 10.05
C ASP A 19 -15.60 6.80 9.06
N PHE A 20 -15.26 7.06 7.79
CA PHE A 20 -15.24 6.04 6.76
C PHE A 20 -14.33 4.86 7.10
N PHE A 21 -13.20 5.11 7.78
CA PHE A 21 -12.19 4.12 8.15
C PHE A 21 -12.38 3.54 9.55
N LYS A 22 -13.55 3.71 10.20
CA LYS A 22 -13.82 3.07 11.49
C LYS A 22 -13.71 1.54 11.42
N LYS A 23 -14.05 0.94 10.27
CA LYS A 23 -13.93 -0.51 10.04
C LYS A 23 -12.52 -0.93 9.65
N THR A 24 -12.04 -2.04 10.23
CA THR A 24 -10.68 -2.56 10.06
C THR A 24 -10.37 -2.93 8.61
N ASP A 25 -11.28 -3.62 7.93
CA ASP A 25 -11.14 -4.03 6.52
C ASP A 25 -10.95 -2.85 5.53
N ARG A 26 -11.55 -1.70 5.80
CA ARG A 26 -11.33 -0.46 5.02
C ARG A 26 -9.95 0.11 5.28
N LYS A 27 -9.46 0.07 6.53
CA LYS A 27 -8.07 0.46 6.86
C LYS A 27 -7.09 -0.46 6.13
N ILE A 28 -7.33 -1.77 6.14
CA ILE A 28 -6.54 -2.77 5.40
C ILE A 28 -6.53 -2.43 3.92
N SER A 29 -7.71 -2.21 3.32
CA SER A 29 -7.85 -1.86 1.90
C SER A 29 -7.10 -0.59 1.52
N PHE A 30 -7.17 0.45 2.35
CA PHE A 30 -6.39 1.67 2.16
C PHE A 30 -4.89 1.43 2.22
N LEU A 31 -4.42 0.71 3.25
CA LEU A 31 -3.00 0.46 3.45
C LEU A 31 -2.41 -0.40 2.34
N ILE A 32 -3.11 -1.44 1.86
CA ILE A 32 -2.67 -2.21 0.70
C ILE A 32 -2.68 -1.34 -0.56
N GLY A 33 -3.66 -0.43 -0.74
CA GLY A 33 -3.69 0.53 -1.83
C GLY A 33 -2.43 1.40 -1.87
N LYS A 34 -2.06 1.98 -0.72
CA LYS A 34 -0.86 2.83 -0.62
C LYS A 34 0.43 2.03 -0.78
N TYR A 35 0.50 0.83 -0.21
CA TYR A 35 1.65 -0.05 -0.37
C TYR A 35 1.84 -0.48 -1.83
N TYR A 36 0.73 -0.79 -2.51
CA TYR A 36 0.71 -1.17 -3.92
C TYR A 36 1.18 -0.05 -4.83
N SER A 37 0.72 1.20 -4.61
CA SER A 37 1.17 2.33 -5.44
C SER A 37 2.66 2.60 -5.30
N SER A 38 3.19 2.56 -4.07
CA SER A 38 4.62 2.68 -3.80
C SER A 38 5.45 1.60 -4.50
N LEU A 39 5.02 0.33 -4.40
CA LEU A 39 5.72 -0.77 -5.08
C LEU A 39 5.56 -0.76 -6.59
N ALA A 40 4.43 -0.32 -7.13
CA ALA A 40 4.23 -0.19 -8.56
C ALA A 40 5.19 0.85 -9.17
N TYR A 41 5.35 1.99 -8.49
CA TYR A 41 6.33 3.00 -8.86
C TYR A 41 7.76 2.45 -8.84
N LYS A 42 8.15 1.77 -7.75
CA LYS A 42 9.48 1.14 -7.63
C LYS A 42 9.73 0.04 -8.66
N GLU A 43 8.74 -0.81 -8.92
CA GLU A 43 8.84 -1.84 -9.96
C GLU A 43 9.14 -1.21 -11.32
N LYS A 44 8.48 -0.10 -11.64
CA LYS A 44 8.73 0.67 -12.87
C LYS A 44 10.11 1.32 -12.88
N LYS A 45 10.52 1.97 -11.78
CA LYS A 45 11.81 2.70 -11.67
C LYS A 45 13.01 1.75 -11.67
N GLU A 46 12.99 0.73 -10.81
CA GLU A 46 14.13 -0.16 -10.52
C GLU A 46 14.15 -1.44 -11.36
N LEU A 47 12.99 -2.08 -11.55
CA LEU A 47 12.91 -3.36 -12.27
C LEU A 47 12.63 -3.18 -13.76
N LYS A 48 12.25 -1.97 -14.18
CA LYS A 48 11.83 -1.62 -15.56
C LYS A 48 10.68 -2.49 -16.06
N THR A 49 9.76 -2.86 -15.16
CA THR A 49 8.54 -3.61 -15.51
C THR A 49 7.30 -2.91 -14.96
N THR A 50 6.13 -3.17 -15.54
CA THR A 50 4.85 -2.55 -15.15
C THR A 50 3.81 -3.61 -14.78
N SER A 51 4.27 -4.72 -14.19
CA SER A 51 3.42 -5.89 -13.93
C SER A 51 2.33 -5.60 -12.90
N LEU A 52 2.59 -4.72 -11.93
CA LEU A 52 1.59 -4.24 -10.99
C LEU A 52 0.56 -3.34 -11.69
N TYR A 53 1.00 -2.29 -12.41
CA TYR A 53 0.08 -1.39 -13.11
C TYR A 53 -0.84 -2.12 -14.11
N THR A 54 -0.32 -3.09 -14.85
CA THR A 54 -1.11 -3.87 -15.83
C THR A 54 -2.14 -4.78 -15.17
N LYS A 55 -1.88 -5.27 -13.96
CA LYS A 55 -2.77 -6.17 -13.22
C LYS A 55 -3.81 -5.43 -12.38
N LEU A 56 -3.62 -4.13 -12.15
CA LEU A 56 -4.49 -3.31 -11.30
C LEU A 56 -5.97 -3.37 -11.71
N PRO A 57 -6.37 -3.15 -12.99
CA PRO A 57 -7.80 -3.08 -13.35
C PRO A 57 -8.56 -4.39 -13.11
N VAL A 58 -7.87 -5.53 -13.24
CA VAL A 58 -8.47 -6.86 -13.00
C VAL A 58 -8.70 -7.10 -11.52
N LEU A 59 -7.79 -6.62 -10.66
CA LEU A 59 -7.82 -6.84 -9.22
C LEU A 59 -8.69 -5.85 -8.45
N THR A 60 -9.06 -4.72 -9.05
CA THR A 60 -9.83 -3.66 -8.37
C THR A 60 -11.25 -3.54 -8.88
N LYS A 61 -11.65 -4.32 -9.90
CA LYS A 61 -13.01 -4.29 -10.47
C LYS A 61 -14.09 -4.71 -9.46
N ARG A 62 -13.77 -5.62 -8.55
CA ARG A 62 -14.68 -6.09 -7.49
C ARG A 62 -13.86 -6.52 -6.28
N LEU A 63 -13.28 -5.58 -5.55
CA LEU A 63 -12.37 -5.90 -4.46
C LEU A 63 -13.07 -6.63 -3.31
N ASP A 64 -12.52 -7.77 -2.92
CA ASP A 64 -12.92 -8.57 -1.76
C ASP A 64 -11.66 -8.98 -0.96
N ASN A 65 -11.86 -9.68 0.16
CA ASN A 65 -10.78 -10.13 1.01
C ASN A 65 -9.77 -11.01 0.25
N GLU A 66 -10.25 -11.96 -0.56
CA GLU A 66 -9.40 -12.84 -1.37
C GLU A 66 -8.53 -12.04 -2.36
N GLN A 67 -9.10 -11.00 -2.99
CA GLN A 67 -8.36 -10.11 -3.88
C GLN A 67 -7.35 -9.25 -3.13
N ILE A 68 -7.64 -8.83 -1.90
CA ILE A 68 -6.69 -8.11 -1.04
C ILE A 68 -5.49 -8.99 -0.70
N TYR A 69 -5.70 -10.27 -0.35
CA TYR A 69 -4.60 -11.22 -0.17
C TYR A 69 -3.80 -11.42 -1.46
N LYS A 70 -4.46 -11.57 -2.62
CA LYS A 70 -3.79 -11.64 -3.92
C LYS A 70 -2.97 -10.39 -4.26
N LEU A 71 -3.43 -9.21 -3.86
CA LEU A 71 -2.69 -7.96 -4.00
C LEU A 71 -1.44 -7.96 -3.13
N ALA A 72 -1.57 -8.37 -1.86
CA ALA A 72 -0.46 -8.50 -0.93
C ALA A 72 0.61 -9.48 -1.45
N ASP A 73 0.21 -10.63 -2.00
CA ASP A 73 1.13 -11.61 -2.59
C ASP A 73 1.88 -11.07 -3.82
N LYS A 74 1.20 -10.27 -4.65
CA LYS A 74 1.84 -9.59 -5.80
C LYS A 74 2.86 -8.57 -5.34
N CYS A 75 2.53 -7.80 -4.31
CA CYS A 75 3.47 -6.88 -3.67
C CYS A 75 4.71 -7.63 -3.15
N ASN A 76 4.52 -8.71 -2.39
CA ASN A 76 5.60 -9.56 -1.91
C ASN A 76 6.46 -10.14 -3.04
N SER A 77 5.84 -10.49 -4.17
CA SER A 77 6.56 -10.96 -5.36
C SER A 77 7.42 -9.87 -6.00
N VAL A 78 7.03 -8.60 -5.94
CA VAL A 78 7.88 -7.46 -6.33
C VAL A 78 9.03 -7.29 -5.36
N VAL A 79 8.77 -7.33 -4.05
CA VAL A 79 9.80 -7.20 -3.01
C VAL A 79 10.88 -8.28 -3.17
N LYS A 80 10.49 -9.54 -3.34
CA LYS A 80 11.43 -10.64 -3.60
C LYS A 80 12.28 -10.39 -4.85
N ARG A 81 11.68 -9.84 -5.92
CA ARG A 81 12.41 -9.48 -7.14
C ARG A 81 13.38 -8.31 -6.92
N LEU A 82 12.99 -7.29 -6.16
CA LEU A 82 13.89 -6.19 -5.78
C LEU A 82 15.10 -6.72 -5.01
N ILE A 83 14.86 -7.54 -3.98
CA ILE A 83 15.92 -8.17 -3.17
C ILE A 83 16.86 -9.01 -4.05
N SER A 84 16.31 -9.81 -4.97
CA SER A 84 17.13 -10.63 -5.89
C SER A 84 18.04 -9.81 -6.81
N LYS A 85 17.76 -8.51 -6.99
CA LYS A 85 18.59 -7.57 -7.74
C LYS A 85 19.43 -6.64 -6.84
N ASN A 86 19.60 -6.98 -5.56
CA ASN A 86 20.26 -6.14 -4.55
C ASN A 86 19.64 -4.73 -4.43
N LYS A 87 18.33 -4.61 -4.68
CA LYS A 87 17.54 -3.39 -4.45
C LYS A 87 16.76 -3.54 -3.15
N SER A 88 16.64 -2.46 -2.39
CA SER A 88 15.96 -2.46 -1.09
C SER A 88 14.60 -1.78 -1.15
N THR A 89 13.68 -2.25 -0.29
CA THR A 89 12.48 -1.50 0.05
C THR A 89 12.81 -0.40 1.04
N SER A 90 12.07 0.69 1.02
CA SER A 90 12.28 1.79 1.97
C SER A 90 11.86 1.35 3.38
N LYS A 91 12.39 2.01 4.42
CA LYS A 91 11.93 1.80 5.80
C LYS A 91 10.42 2.11 5.93
N THR A 92 9.92 3.03 5.12
CA THR A 92 8.50 3.36 5.04
C THR A 92 7.70 2.18 4.48
N GLU A 93 8.11 1.55 3.38
CA GLU A 93 7.45 0.35 2.85
C GLU A 93 7.43 -0.81 3.83
N ALA A 94 8.55 -1.05 4.53
CA ALA A 94 8.64 -2.12 5.52
C ALA A 94 7.62 -1.93 6.66
N ARG A 95 7.53 -0.72 7.21
CA ARG A 95 6.58 -0.41 8.29
C ARG A 95 5.12 -0.39 7.82
N LEU A 96 4.84 0.01 6.57
CA LEU A 96 3.49 -0.12 5.99
C LEU A 96 3.08 -1.59 5.91
N TRP A 97 4.01 -2.45 5.47
CA TRP A 97 3.79 -3.89 5.38
C TRP A 97 3.58 -4.54 6.75
N GLU A 98 4.37 -4.17 7.77
CA GLU A 98 4.18 -4.63 9.15
C GLU A 98 2.79 -4.27 9.69
N LYS A 99 2.38 -3.01 9.53
CA LYS A 99 1.05 -2.54 9.97
C LYS A 99 -0.08 -3.24 9.21
N LEU A 100 0.10 -3.44 7.89
CA LEU A 100 -0.87 -4.18 7.08
C LEU A 100 -1.01 -5.63 7.55
N ASN A 101 0.10 -6.33 7.82
CA ASN A 101 0.08 -7.71 8.30
C ASN A 101 -0.57 -7.85 9.68
N ASP A 102 -0.29 -6.92 10.61
CA ASP A 102 -0.96 -6.90 11.91
C ASP A 102 -2.48 -6.84 11.76
N LEU A 103 -2.96 -5.99 10.85
CA LEU A 103 -4.40 -5.86 10.61
C LEU A 103 -4.98 -7.05 9.84
N LEU A 104 -4.27 -7.59 8.85
CA LEU A 104 -4.70 -8.78 8.10
C LEU A 104 -4.88 -10.01 8.98
N SER A 105 -4.22 -10.06 10.15
CA SER A 105 -4.35 -11.15 11.12
C SER A 105 -5.67 -11.13 11.92
N LYS A 106 -6.41 -10.02 11.90
CA LYS A 106 -7.63 -9.83 12.70
C LYS A 106 -8.89 -10.40 12.04
N ASP A 107 -8.83 -10.73 10.75
CA ASP A 107 -9.85 -11.44 9.94
C ASP A 107 -11.31 -10.98 10.12
N GLU A 108 -11.53 -9.66 10.23
CA GLU A 108 -12.85 -9.04 10.31
C GLU A 108 -13.19 -8.34 8.99
N TRP A 109 -13.98 -9.00 8.14
CA TRP A 109 -14.41 -8.50 6.82
C TRP A 109 -15.92 -8.27 6.80
N GLU A 110 -16.34 -7.01 6.84
CA GLU A 110 -17.77 -6.65 6.94
C GLU A 110 -18.23 -5.69 5.84
N SER A 111 -17.30 -5.00 5.21
CA SER A 111 -17.56 -3.95 4.23
C SER A 111 -17.89 -4.56 2.88
N SER A 112 -18.72 -3.86 2.13
CA SER A 112 -19.05 -4.23 0.76
C SER A 112 -17.82 -4.12 -0.15
N HIS A 113 -17.85 -4.83 -1.28
CA HIS A 113 -16.79 -4.74 -2.29
C HIS A 113 -16.54 -3.29 -2.76
N TYR A 114 -17.56 -2.44 -2.70
CA TYR A 114 -17.51 -1.07 -3.18
C TYR A 114 -16.72 -0.20 -2.20
N GLU A 115 -16.98 -0.37 -0.91
CA GLU A 115 -16.26 0.31 0.15
C GLU A 115 -14.79 -0.13 0.21
N LEU A 116 -14.51 -1.41 0.03
CA LEU A 116 -13.14 -1.92 -0.07
C LEU A 116 -12.42 -1.35 -1.30
N SER A 117 -13.07 -1.35 -2.47
CA SER A 117 -12.50 -0.78 -3.70
C SER A 117 -12.26 0.72 -3.58
N LEU A 118 -13.19 1.46 -2.95
CA LEU A 118 -13.04 2.89 -2.69
C LEU A 118 -11.87 3.16 -1.73
N ALA A 119 -11.81 2.44 -0.61
CA ALA A 119 -10.72 2.56 0.35
C ALA A 119 -9.36 2.26 -0.30
N PHE A 120 -9.28 1.21 -1.12
CA PHE A 120 -8.10 0.89 -1.92
C PHE A 120 -7.70 2.04 -2.84
N MET A 121 -8.64 2.58 -3.62
CA MET A 121 -8.36 3.68 -4.54
C MET A 121 -7.89 4.92 -3.79
N MET A 122 -8.53 5.25 -2.66
CA MET A 122 -8.09 6.35 -1.79
C MET A 122 -6.65 6.17 -1.35
N GLY A 123 -6.25 4.96 -0.95
CA GLY A 123 -4.86 4.64 -0.57
C GLY A 123 -3.90 4.67 -1.76
N PHE A 124 -4.30 4.13 -2.91
CA PHE A 124 -3.48 4.10 -4.13
C PHE A 124 -3.15 5.51 -4.62
N THR A 125 -4.12 6.42 -4.60
CA THR A 125 -3.94 7.82 -4.97
C THR A 125 -3.50 8.71 -3.80
N PHE A 126 -3.28 8.14 -2.60
CA PHE A 126 -2.88 8.91 -1.44
C PHE A 126 -1.46 9.43 -1.62
N TYR A 127 -1.36 10.74 -1.82
CA TYR A 127 -0.10 11.46 -1.95
C TYR A 127 0.21 12.24 -0.68
N VAL A 128 1.47 12.19 -0.25
CA VAL A 128 1.96 13.04 0.84
C VAL A 128 3.14 13.81 0.28
N GLU A 129 3.08 15.15 0.31
CA GLU A 129 4.12 16.06 -0.21
C GLU A 129 5.54 15.74 0.30
N SER A 130 5.69 15.02 1.42
CA SER A 130 6.98 14.54 1.91
C SER A 130 7.65 13.45 1.04
N GLU A 131 6.99 12.96 -0.02
CA GLU A 131 7.57 12.01 -0.98
C GLU A 131 8.59 12.69 -1.92
N GLU A 132 8.47 13.99 -2.23
CA GLU A 132 9.40 14.73 -3.11
C GLU A 132 10.78 14.98 -2.48
N GLU A 133 10.86 15.26 -1.18
CA GLU A 133 12.14 15.61 -0.54
C GLU A 133 13.06 14.41 -0.24
N ASN A 134 12.61 13.18 -0.47
CA ASN A 134 13.50 12.01 -0.45
C ASN A 134 14.16 11.78 -1.83
N GLU A 135 13.73 12.48 -2.87
CA GLU A 135 14.23 12.31 -4.24
C GLU A 135 15.28 13.38 -4.64
N SER A 136 15.59 14.35 -3.77
CA SER A 136 16.62 15.36 -3.99
C SER A 136 17.97 15.09 -3.30
N GLU A 137 18.13 13.91 -2.67
CA GLU A 137 19.40 13.47 -2.03
C GLU A 137 19.99 12.16 -2.65
N GLU A 138 19.73 11.86 -3.93
CA GLU A 138 20.51 10.85 -4.70
C GLU A 138 21.54 11.49 -5.62
#